data_AF-A0A517QUR9-F1
#
_entry.id   AF-A0A517QUR9-F1
#
_cell.length_a   1.000
_cell.length_b   1.000
_cell.length_c   1.000
_cell.angle_alpha   90.00
_cell.angle_beta   90.00
_cell.angle_gamma   90.00
#
_symmetry.space_group_name_H-M   'P 1'
#
loop_
_entity.id
_entity.type
_entity.pdbx_description
1 polymer ?
#
loop_
_entity_poly.entity_id
_entity_poly.type
_entity_poly.pdbx_seq_one_letter_code
_entity_poly.pdbx_strand_id
1 'polypeptide(L)'
;MLKHALTYSSDLIIRDPGILSSLCVFFDNIYLPHLPTEHAGLFLRVTEAGSDPDVDLCDLPSAGEYHHEWDKSHELLFANSVLARLPPVARDVEIDDQALRTIINELQPNVSGFSRRLYLLTRVVHHLRPDQLAPHVIDSGTEIPTRDGYKWLMAHEAFSYLIPSLTDLSAEQILQVRDTVADTREGFAMHLQQLSREVERRVSAGDPVETIKRHARSVIDTDLVPDFVEFHRQLSANRAGFLGKLLDMAAKSIKLLVPATRPDFAASGFTTLSAIMAATADERKARNTNVAQAFQFLSIAKSEVEAATEKAR
;
A
#
# COMPACT_ATOMS: atom_id res chain seq x y z
N MET A 1 12.90 -1.09 13.12
CA MET A 1 11.68 -0.76 12.37
C MET A 1 11.10 -2.08 11.88
N LEU A 2 9.83 -2.37 12.16
CA LEU A 2 9.19 -3.59 11.67
C LEU A 2 9.00 -3.44 10.16
N LYS A 3 9.54 -4.37 9.36
CA LYS A 3 9.31 -4.36 7.91
C LYS A 3 7.85 -4.75 7.66
N HIS A 4 7.10 -3.88 6.99
CA HIS A 4 5.74 -4.16 6.55
C HIS A 4 5.80 -5.06 5.30
N ALA A 5 5.82 -6.37 5.49
CA ALA A 5 5.78 -7.31 4.38
C ALA A 5 4.37 -7.89 4.17
N LEU A 6 4.09 -8.31 2.94
CA LEU A 6 2.84 -8.96 2.54
C LEU A 6 3.11 -10.08 1.54
N THR A 7 2.36 -11.18 1.61
CA THR A 7 2.26 -12.16 0.53
C THR A 7 1.00 -11.92 -0.30
N TYR A 8 1.15 -11.56 -1.57
CA TYR A 8 0.04 -11.46 -2.52
C TYR A 8 -0.30 -12.86 -3.02
N SER A 9 -1.52 -13.33 -2.73
CA SER A 9 -1.92 -14.73 -3.00
C SER A 9 -3.10 -14.84 -3.97
N SER A 10 -3.54 -13.73 -4.58
CA SER A 10 -4.69 -13.70 -5.49
C SER A 10 -4.37 -14.26 -6.88
N ASP A 11 -3.16 -14.01 -7.38
CA ASP A 11 -2.66 -14.47 -8.67
C ASP A 11 -1.12 -14.53 -8.62
N LEU A 12 -0.46 -15.05 -9.66
CA LEU A 12 0.99 -15.11 -9.77
C LEU A 12 1.61 -13.75 -10.05
N ILE A 13 0.88 -12.88 -10.74
CA ILE A 13 1.29 -11.51 -11.02
C ILE A 13 0.18 -10.58 -10.55
N ILE A 14 0.51 -9.30 -10.34
CA ILE A 14 -0.51 -8.30 -10.03
C ILE A 14 -0.88 -7.63 -11.35
N ARG A 15 -2.01 -8.05 -11.93
CA ARG A 15 -2.48 -7.58 -13.25
C ARG A 15 -3.00 -6.16 -13.21
N ASP A 16 -3.72 -5.81 -12.13
CA ASP A 16 -4.28 -4.48 -11.96
C ASP A 16 -3.17 -3.51 -11.53
N PRO A 17 -2.86 -2.47 -12.34
CA PRO A 17 -1.79 -1.54 -12.04
C PRO A 17 -2.08 -0.69 -10.80
N GLY A 18 -3.36 -0.41 -10.50
CA GLY A 18 -3.77 0.29 -9.28
C GLY A 18 -3.46 -0.51 -8.03
N ILE A 19 -3.76 -1.81 -8.03
CA ILE A 19 -3.40 -2.73 -6.95
C ILE A 19 -1.89 -2.82 -6.81
N LEU A 20 -1.15 -2.97 -7.92
CA LEU A 20 0.31 -3.04 -7.91
C LEU A 20 0.94 -1.80 -7.27
N SER A 21 0.61 -0.61 -7.78
CA SER A 21 1.16 0.65 -7.27
C SER A 21 0.77 0.88 -5.81
N SER A 22 -0.50 0.60 -5.45
CA SER A 22 -0.98 0.72 -4.06
C SER A 22 -0.19 -0.17 -3.11
N LEU A 23 0.02 -1.44 -3.49
CA LEU A 23 0.81 -2.39 -2.72
C LEU A 23 2.25 -1.90 -2.57
N CYS A 24 2.91 -1.52 -3.66
CA CYS A 24 4.32 -1.15 -3.69
C CYS A 24 4.63 0.14 -2.92
N VAL A 25 3.68 1.08 -2.87
CA VAL A 25 3.80 2.30 -2.07
C VAL A 25 3.54 2.02 -0.58
N PHE A 26 2.59 1.14 -0.27
CA PHE A 26 2.15 0.89 1.10
C PHE A 26 3.03 -0.11 1.88
N PHE A 27 3.43 -1.23 1.28
CA PHE A 27 4.22 -2.28 1.94
C PHE A 27 5.69 -2.20 1.60
N ASP A 28 6.56 -2.52 2.55
CA ASP A 28 8.00 -2.58 2.33
C ASP A 28 8.40 -3.70 1.36
N ASN A 29 7.76 -4.86 1.46
CA ASN A 29 8.06 -6.02 0.62
C ASN A 29 6.77 -6.74 0.25
N ILE A 30 6.63 -7.11 -1.02
CA ILE A 30 5.51 -7.89 -1.52
C ILE A 30 6.07 -9.19 -2.08
N TYR A 31 5.70 -10.27 -1.43
CA TYR A 31 6.04 -11.62 -1.85
C TYR A 31 4.98 -12.12 -2.82
N LEU A 32 5.42 -12.45 -4.02
CA LEU A 32 4.62 -13.10 -5.04
C LEU A 32 4.85 -14.61 -4.99
N PRO A 33 3.86 -15.42 -5.38
CA PRO A 33 4.01 -16.87 -5.43
C PRO A 33 5.21 -17.28 -6.28
N HIS A 34 5.95 -18.29 -5.79
CA HIS A 34 6.90 -19.01 -6.62
C HIS A 34 6.15 -19.79 -7.69
N LEU A 35 6.69 -19.80 -8.89
CA LEU A 35 6.17 -20.54 -10.02
C LEU A 35 7.31 -21.34 -10.63
N PRO A 36 7.27 -22.68 -10.57
CA PRO A 36 8.23 -23.50 -11.30
C PRO A 36 8.14 -23.13 -12.79
N THR A 37 9.28 -22.84 -13.43
CA THR A 37 9.35 -22.37 -14.82
C THR A 37 8.63 -23.32 -15.79
N GLU A 38 8.62 -24.61 -15.46
CA GLU A 38 7.94 -25.67 -16.21
C GLU A 38 6.40 -25.65 -16.13
N HIS A 39 5.82 -24.96 -15.14
CA HIS A 39 4.37 -24.93 -14.89
C HIS A 39 3.74 -23.54 -15.05
N ALA A 40 4.57 -22.51 -15.23
CA ALA A 40 4.12 -21.13 -15.45
C ALA A 40 3.14 -20.99 -16.62
N GLY A 41 3.49 -21.64 -17.73
CA GLY A 41 2.74 -21.68 -18.98
C GLY A 41 1.31 -22.20 -18.82
N LEU A 42 1.14 -23.21 -17.98
CA LEU A 42 -0.14 -23.86 -17.78
C LEU A 42 -1.06 -23.04 -16.86
N PHE A 43 -0.52 -22.26 -15.93
CA PHE A 43 -1.31 -21.55 -14.92
C PHE A 43 -2.02 -20.31 -15.49
N LEU A 44 -1.29 -19.45 -16.19
CA LEU A 44 -1.83 -18.18 -16.68
C LEU A 44 -2.88 -18.38 -17.78
N ARG A 45 -2.69 -19.38 -18.66
CA ARG A 45 -3.67 -19.83 -19.67
C ARG A 45 -5.06 -20.13 -19.10
N VAL A 46 -5.11 -20.51 -17.82
CA VAL A 46 -6.32 -20.96 -17.13
C VAL A 46 -7.01 -19.83 -16.44
N THR A 47 -6.21 -18.90 -15.93
CA THR A 47 -6.71 -17.68 -15.32
C THR A 47 -7.33 -16.79 -16.40
N GLU A 48 -6.77 -16.80 -17.62
CA GLU A 48 -7.30 -16.09 -18.80
C GLU A 48 -8.53 -16.79 -19.42
N ALA A 49 -8.51 -18.12 -19.52
CA ALA A 49 -9.66 -18.89 -20.02
C ALA A 49 -10.85 -18.95 -19.03
N GLY A 50 -10.77 -18.27 -17.89
CA GLY A 50 -11.72 -18.32 -16.76
C GLY A 50 -13.17 -17.90 -17.05
N SER A 51 -13.55 -17.62 -18.30
CA SER A 51 -14.89 -17.17 -18.68
C SER A 51 -15.40 -17.72 -20.02
N ASP A 52 -14.55 -18.28 -20.88
CA ASP A 52 -14.94 -18.70 -22.23
C ASP A 52 -14.33 -20.08 -22.57
N PRO A 53 -15.16 -21.14 -22.68
CA PRO A 53 -14.69 -22.49 -22.98
C PRO A 53 -14.14 -22.67 -24.40
N ASP A 54 -14.34 -21.70 -25.30
CA ASP A 54 -13.94 -21.79 -26.71
C ASP A 54 -12.59 -21.10 -27.01
N VAL A 55 -11.89 -20.57 -26.01
CA VAL A 55 -10.55 -19.98 -26.21
C VAL A 55 -9.55 -21.08 -26.55
N ASP A 56 -9.02 -21.06 -27.77
CA ASP A 56 -7.97 -21.98 -28.21
C ASP A 56 -6.67 -21.69 -27.42
N LEU A 57 -6.36 -22.61 -26.51
CA LEU A 57 -5.19 -22.54 -25.63
C LEU A 57 -3.86 -22.60 -26.40
N CYS A 58 -3.89 -22.89 -27.70
CA CYS A 58 -2.71 -22.95 -28.57
C CYS A 58 -2.22 -21.58 -29.05
N ASP A 59 -3.09 -20.57 -29.14
CA ASP A 59 -2.75 -19.24 -29.68
C ASP A 59 -2.29 -18.23 -28.60
N LEU A 60 -2.37 -18.61 -27.32
CA LEU A 60 -1.83 -17.80 -26.24
C LEU A 60 -0.30 -17.94 -26.19
N PRO A 61 0.47 -16.82 -26.12
CA PRO A 61 1.91 -16.86 -25.88
C PRO A 61 2.20 -17.81 -24.72
N SER A 62 3.31 -18.53 -24.78
CA SER A 62 3.59 -19.51 -23.74
C SER A 62 3.58 -18.76 -22.41
N ALA A 63 2.75 -19.13 -21.46
CA ALA A 63 2.49 -18.22 -20.35
C ALA A 63 3.72 -18.04 -19.41
N GLY A 64 4.77 -18.84 -19.62
CA GLY A 64 6.10 -18.56 -19.11
C GLY A 64 6.74 -17.31 -19.72
N GLU A 65 6.55 -17.03 -21.02
CA GLU A 65 6.96 -15.78 -21.66
C GLU A 65 6.20 -14.58 -21.08
N TYR A 66 4.88 -14.65 -20.93
CA TYR A 66 4.12 -13.55 -20.33
C TYR A 66 4.55 -13.23 -18.89
N HIS A 67 4.76 -14.27 -18.07
CA HIS A 67 5.28 -14.11 -16.71
C HIS A 67 6.69 -13.49 -16.71
N HIS A 68 7.57 -13.97 -17.58
CA HIS A 68 8.92 -13.45 -17.71
C HIS A 68 8.94 -12.01 -18.22
N GLU A 69 8.08 -11.66 -19.17
CA GLU A 69 7.88 -10.30 -19.67
C GLU A 69 7.37 -9.37 -18.57
N TRP A 70 6.45 -9.84 -17.72
CA TRP A 70 5.98 -9.08 -16.57
C TRP A 70 7.08 -8.89 -15.52
N ASP A 71 7.84 -9.94 -15.19
CA ASP A 71 8.97 -9.82 -14.25
C ASP A 71 10.03 -8.84 -14.81
N LYS A 72 10.27 -8.88 -16.13
CA LYS A 72 11.21 -7.98 -16.81
C LYS A 72 10.70 -6.53 -16.86
N SER A 73 9.41 -6.31 -17.13
CA SER A 73 8.85 -4.95 -17.15
C SER A 73 8.81 -4.30 -15.75
N HIS A 74 8.92 -5.10 -14.70
CA HIS A 74 9.00 -4.66 -13.31
C HIS A 74 10.36 -4.93 -12.66
N GLU A 75 11.42 -5.10 -13.46
CA GLU A 75 12.75 -5.49 -12.97
C GLU A 75 13.29 -4.57 -11.88
N LEU A 76 12.98 -3.27 -11.96
CA LEU A 76 13.40 -2.29 -10.96
C LEU A 76 12.73 -2.51 -9.60
N LEU A 77 11.47 -2.92 -9.56
CA LEU A 77 10.77 -3.24 -8.32
C LEU A 77 11.37 -4.50 -7.67
N PHE A 78 11.79 -5.47 -8.48
CA PHE A 78 12.54 -6.65 -8.00
C PHE A 78 13.95 -6.29 -7.51
N ALA A 79 14.70 -5.50 -8.27
CA ALA A 79 16.05 -5.09 -7.94
C ALA A 79 16.13 -4.31 -6.62
N ASN A 80 15.09 -3.51 -6.32
CA ASN A 80 14.97 -2.77 -5.06
C ASN A 80 14.26 -3.57 -3.95
N SER A 81 14.07 -4.87 -4.14
CA SER A 81 13.41 -5.77 -3.18
C SER A 81 11.98 -5.37 -2.80
N VAL A 82 11.32 -4.52 -3.58
CA VAL A 82 9.90 -4.16 -3.34
C VAL A 82 9.01 -5.34 -3.71
N LEU A 83 9.27 -5.95 -4.86
CA LEU A 83 8.72 -7.25 -5.24
C LEU A 83 9.75 -8.34 -4.99
N ALA A 84 9.30 -9.50 -4.54
CA ALA A 84 10.12 -10.69 -4.43
C ALA A 84 9.30 -11.93 -4.76
N ARG A 85 9.89 -12.88 -5.50
CA ARG A 85 9.31 -14.22 -5.63
C ARG A 85 9.63 -15.01 -4.37
N LEU A 86 8.65 -15.72 -3.84
CA LEU A 86 8.90 -16.72 -2.80
C LEU A 86 9.89 -17.77 -3.33
N PRO A 87 10.73 -18.37 -2.46
CA PRO A 87 11.60 -19.45 -2.90
C PRO A 87 10.77 -20.67 -3.31
N PRO A 88 11.30 -21.57 -4.17
CA PRO A 88 10.64 -22.84 -4.45
C PRO A 88 10.36 -23.59 -3.15
N VAL A 89 9.24 -24.28 -3.10
CA VAL A 89 8.95 -25.16 -1.96
C VAL A 89 9.92 -26.34 -2.03
N ALA A 90 10.53 -26.67 -0.91
CA ALA A 90 11.43 -27.82 -0.82
C ALA A 90 10.68 -29.06 -1.32
N ARG A 91 11.33 -29.86 -2.18
CA ARG A 91 10.71 -31.04 -2.83
C ARG A 91 10.17 -32.08 -1.84
N ASP A 92 10.60 -31.99 -0.58
CA ASP A 92 10.25 -32.92 0.50
C ASP A 92 9.06 -32.47 1.35
N VAL A 93 8.35 -31.40 0.96
CA VAL A 93 7.04 -31.12 1.59
C VAL A 93 6.05 -32.15 1.06
N GLU A 94 5.94 -33.28 1.78
CA GLU A 94 4.83 -34.21 1.62
C GLU A 94 3.54 -33.44 1.96
N ILE A 95 2.85 -32.99 0.93
CA ILE A 95 1.53 -32.43 1.10
C ILE A 95 0.63 -33.63 1.32
N ASP A 96 0.09 -33.75 2.53
CA ASP A 96 -0.90 -34.77 2.85
C ASP A 96 -2.03 -34.73 1.81
N ASP A 97 -2.20 -35.83 1.09
CA ASP A 97 -3.21 -36.02 0.05
C ASP A 97 -4.62 -35.71 0.58
N GLN A 98 -4.85 -35.91 1.88
CA GLN A 98 -6.11 -35.61 2.53
C GLN A 98 -6.28 -34.11 2.82
N ALA A 99 -5.25 -33.41 3.31
CA ALA A 99 -5.23 -31.95 3.38
C ALA A 99 -5.43 -31.31 2.00
N LEU A 100 -4.77 -31.84 0.96
CA LEU A 100 -4.93 -31.40 -0.42
C LEU A 100 -6.39 -31.52 -0.89
N ARG A 101 -7.01 -32.69 -0.65
CA ARG A 101 -8.41 -32.96 -1.01
C ARG A 101 -9.37 -32.07 -0.23
N THR A 102 -9.14 -31.86 1.07
CA THR A 102 -9.96 -30.97 1.91
C THR A 102 -9.92 -29.55 1.36
N ILE A 103 -8.73 -29.01 1.07
CA ILE A 103 -8.60 -27.65 0.55
C ILE A 103 -9.18 -27.53 -0.87
N ILE A 104 -8.98 -28.54 -1.73
CA ILE A 104 -9.60 -28.57 -3.06
C ILE A 104 -11.14 -28.55 -2.94
N ASN A 105 -11.71 -29.29 -1.99
CA ASN A 105 -13.15 -29.36 -1.77
C ASN A 105 -13.70 -28.08 -1.12
N GLU A 106 -12.96 -27.45 -0.20
CA GLU A 106 -13.32 -26.18 0.44
C GLU A 106 -13.23 -24.99 -0.52
N LEU A 107 -12.26 -24.98 -1.43
CA LEU A 107 -12.06 -23.91 -2.41
C LEU A 107 -13.08 -23.95 -3.58
N GLN A 108 -13.94 -24.98 -3.67
CA GLN A 108 -15.32 -25.01 -4.21
C GLN A 108 -15.66 -26.39 -4.84
N PRO A 109 -16.86 -26.97 -4.60
CA PRO A 109 -17.22 -28.34 -5.03
C PRO A 109 -17.55 -28.53 -6.53
N ASN A 110 -17.63 -27.46 -7.35
CA ASN A 110 -18.19 -27.52 -8.72
C ASN A 110 -17.19 -27.17 -9.84
N VAL A 111 -15.88 -27.32 -9.63
CA VAL A 111 -14.89 -26.80 -10.58
C VAL A 111 -14.16 -27.93 -11.32
N SER A 112 -14.42 -28.05 -12.63
CA SER A 112 -13.71 -28.98 -13.54
C SER A 112 -12.53 -28.28 -14.23
N GLY A 113 -11.40 -29.00 -14.39
CA GLY A 113 -10.22 -28.54 -15.15
C GLY A 113 -8.86 -28.74 -14.44
N PHE A 114 -7.88 -29.33 -15.14
CA PHE A 114 -6.53 -29.66 -14.63
C PHE A 114 -5.72 -28.43 -14.20
N SER A 115 -5.52 -27.54 -15.14
CA SER A 115 -5.51 -26.10 -15.04
C SER A 115 -5.84 -25.43 -13.69
N ARG A 116 -7.09 -25.48 -13.22
CA ARG A 116 -7.52 -24.80 -11.99
C ARG A 116 -7.08 -25.56 -10.73
N ARG A 117 -6.81 -26.87 -10.84
CA ARG A 117 -6.16 -27.65 -9.77
C ARG A 117 -4.71 -27.23 -9.54
N LEU A 118 -3.95 -26.88 -10.58
CA LEU A 118 -2.60 -26.33 -10.39
C LEU A 118 -2.62 -24.95 -9.73
N TYR A 119 -3.62 -24.11 -10.04
CA TYR A 119 -3.83 -22.83 -9.34
C TYR A 119 -4.07 -23.03 -7.84
N LEU A 120 -4.99 -23.93 -7.52
CA LEU A 120 -5.29 -24.30 -6.14
C LEU A 120 -4.07 -24.95 -5.48
N LEU A 121 -3.31 -25.79 -6.20
CA LEU A 121 -2.10 -26.42 -5.70
C LEU A 121 -1.04 -25.38 -5.31
N THR A 122 -0.76 -24.40 -6.17
CA THR A 122 0.18 -23.33 -5.85
C THR A 122 -0.31 -22.50 -4.65
N ARG A 123 -1.61 -22.18 -4.57
CA ARG A 123 -2.18 -21.50 -3.40
C ARG A 123 -2.09 -22.34 -2.12
N VAL A 124 -2.43 -23.62 -2.18
CA VAL A 124 -2.34 -24.59 -1.08
C VAL A 124 -0.90 -24.70 -0.62
N VAL A 125 0.02 -24.94 -1.56
CA VAL A 125 1.44 -25.07 -1.31
C VAL A 125 1.96 -23.84 -0.60
N HIS A 126 1.63 -22.63 -1.06
CA HIS A 126 2.08 -21.38 -0.42
C HIS A 126 1.37 -21.08 0.90
N HIS A 127 0.09 -21.42 1.04
CA HIS A 127 -0.68 -21.23 2.28
C HIS A 127 -0.23 -22.19 3.40
N LEU A 128 0.22 -23.39 3.02
CA LEU A 128 0.72 -24.41 3.95
C LEU A 128 2.19 -24.22 4.30
N ARG A 129 2.85 -23.14 3.86
CA ARG A 129 4.26 -22.90 4.18
C ARG A 129 4.44 -22.43 5.61
N PRO A 130 5.06 -23.26 6.49
CA PRO A 130 5.31 -22.86 7.87
C PRO A 130 6.40 -21.78 7.98
N ASP A 131 7.19 -21.58 6.92
CA ASP A 131 8.27 -20.61 6.85
C ASP A 131 7.82 -19.19 6.41
N GLN A 132 6.55 -19.01 6.03
CA GLN A 132 6.02 -17.69 5.72
C GLN A 132 5.56 -16.96 6.98
N LEU A 133 6.29 -15.89 7.31
CA LEU A 133 5.96 -14.99 8.41
C LEU A 133 5.13 -13.78 7.99
N ALA A 134 4.92 -13.58 6.68
CA ALA A 134 4.20 -12.42 6.16
C ALA A 134 2.69 -12.70 6.07
N PRO A 135 1.84 -11.74 6.43
CA PRO A 135 0.39 -11.84 6.27
C PRO A 135 0.01 -12.01 4.79
N HIS A 136 -1.03 -12.80 4.53
CA HIS A 136 -1.56 -13.00 3.18
C HIS A 136 -2.66 -11.98 2.85
N VAL A 137 -2.65 -11.51 1.60
CA VAL A 137 -3.78 -10.82 0.99
C VAL A 137 -4.35 -11.68 -0.12
N ILE A 138 -5.67 -11.85 -0.08
CA ILE A 138 -6.46 -12.56 -1.08
C ILE A 138 -7.54 -11.58 -1.54
N ASP A 139 -7.49 -11.21 -2.81
CA ASP A 139 -8.40 -10.25 -3.45
C ASP A 139 -9.68 -10.93 -3.99
N SER A 140 -9.69 -12.26 -4.06
CA SER A 140 -10.73 -13.04 -4.76
C SER A 140 -11.33 -14.20 -3.93
N GLY A 141 -11.15 -14.20 -2.60
CA GLY A 141 -11.50 -15.32 -1.73
C GLY A 141 -12.78 -15.16 -0.91
N THR A 142 -13.14 -16.20 -0.17
CA THR A 142 -14.15 -16.18 0.93
C THR A 142 -13.50 -16.13 2.31
N GLU A 143 -12.17 -16.09 2.37
CA GLU A 143 -11.43 -16.00 3.63
C GLU A 143 -11.53 -14.60 4.22
N ILE A 144 -11.76 -14.54 5.53
CA ILE A 144 -11.75 -13.29 6.29
C ILE A 144 -10.34 -12.72 6.20
N PRO A 145 -10.15 -11.48 5.71
CA PRO A 145 -8.84 -10.88 5.63
C PRO A 145 -8.17 -10.86 7.00
N THR A 146 -6.85 -11.09 7.01
CA THR A 146 -6.03 -10.78 8.18
C THR A 146 -6.12 -9.28 8.48
N ARG A 147 -5.69 -8.87 9.68
CA ARG A 147 -5.63 -7.44 10.03
C ARG A 147 -4.82 -6.62 9.03
N ASP A 148 -3.73 -7.19 8.51
CA ASP A 148 -2.93 -6.57 7.44
C ASP A 148 -3.68 -6.55 6.10
N GLY A 149 -4.50 -7.56 5.82
CA GLY A 149 -5.41 -7.56 4.68
C GLY A 149 -6.43 -6.42 4.72
N TYR A 150 -7.04 -6.14 5.88
CA TYR A 150 -7.92 -4.98 6.03
C TYR A 150 -7.16 -3.66 5.82
N LYS A 151 -5.96 -3.52 6.38
CA LYS A 151 -5.14 -2.31 6.18
C LYS A 151 -4.82 -2.09 4.71
N TRP A 152 -4.43 -3.14 4.00
CA TRP A 152 -4.18 -3.06 2.56
C TRP A 152 -5.44 -2.61 1.80
N LEU A 153 -6.58 -3.26 2.03
CA LEU A 153 -7.85 -2.90 1.37
C LEU A 153 -8.17 -1.43 1.57
N MET A 154 -8.06 -0.95 2.81
CA MET A 154 -8.32 0.44 3.14
C MET A 154 -7.30 1.40 2.52
N ALA A 155 -6.02 1.03 2.47
CA ALA A 155 -4.99 1.83 1.80
C ALA A 155 -5.29 1.94 0.30
N HIS A 156 -5.64 0.83 -0.35
CA HIS A 156 -5.98 0.80 -1.76
C HIS A 156 -7.21 1.66 -2.06
N GLU A 157 -8.29 1.55 -1.28
CA GLU A 157 -9.47 2.41 -1.44
C GLU A 157 -9.14 3.90 -1.20
N ALA A 158 -8.32 4.22 -0.21
CA ALA A 158 -7.86 5.59 0.04
C ALA A 158 -7.06 6.15 -1.14
N PHE A 159 -6.17 5.37 -1.74
CA PHE A 159 -5.40 5.79 -2.91
C PHE A 159 -6.27 5.94 -4.14
N SER A 160 -7.14 4.97 -4.43
CA SER A 160 -8.07 5.01 -5.56
C SER A 160 -8.97 6.25 -5.50
N TYR A 161 -9.35 6.70 -4.30
CA TYR A 161 -10.14 7.91 -4.12
C TYR A 161 -9.30 9.20 -4.16
N LEU A 162 -8.23 9.28 -3.36
CA LEU A 162 -7.49 10.53 -3.12
C LEU A 162 -6.36 10.78 -4.13
N ILE A 163 -5.83 9.73 -4.75
CA ILE A 163 -4.65 9.71 -5.63
C ILE A 163 -4.91 8.78 -6.83
N PRO A 164 -5.95 9.02 -7.64
CA PRO A 164 -6.33 8.10 -8.73
C PRO A 164 -5.22 7.90 -9.76
N SER A 165 -4.37 8.92 -10.01
CA SER A 165 -3.23 8.83 -10.93
C SER A 165 -2.11 7.90 -10.45
N LEU A 166 -2.22 7.30 -9.26
CA LEU A 166 -1.29 6.28 -8.80
C LEU A 166 -1.29 5.03 -9.71
N THR A 167 -2.39 4.77 -10.42
CA THR A 167 -2.53 3.66 -11.38
C THR A 167 -1.60 3.79 -12.59
N ASP A 168 -1.16 5.01 -12.90
CA ASP A 168 -0.45 5.33 -14.13
C ASP A 168 1.07 5.43 -13.95
N LEU A 169 1.56 5.11 -12.74
CA LEU A 169 2.98 5.24 -12.42
C LEU A 169 3.85 4.14 -13.04
N SER A 170 5.04 4.51 -13.50
CA SER A 170 6.11 3.57 -13.81
C SER A 170 6.78 3.02 -12.54
N ALA A 171 7.58 1.97 -12.68
CA ALA A 171 8.35 1.39 -11.57
C ALA A 171 9.27 2.41 -10.89
N GLU A 172 9.93 3.28 -11.65
CA GLU A 172 10.79 4.36 -11.14
C GLU A 172 9.99 5.37 -10.32
N GLN A 173 8.82 5.77 -10.82
CA GLN A 173 7.95 6.73 -10.15
C GLN A 173 7.38 6.14 -8.85
N ILE A 174 7.01 4.85 -8.85
CA ILE A 174 6.60 4.11 -7.64
C ILE A 174 7.72 4.14 -6.59
N LEU A 175 8.97 3.85 -6.99
CA LEU A 175 10.12 3.88 -6.09
C LEU A 175 10.37 5.28 -5.53
N GLN A 176 10.28 6.32 -6.36
CA GLN A 176 10.42 7.70 -5.91
C GLN A 176 9.35 8.07 -4.88
N VAL A 177 8.06 7.83 -5.16
CA VAL A 177 6.96 8.10 -4.23
C VAL A 177 7.20 7.39 -2.91
N ARG A 178 7.56 6.11 -2.99
CA ARG A 178 7.82 5.24 -1.85
C ARG A 178 8.95 5.76 -0.95
N ASP A 179 10.06 6.20 -1.53
CA ASP A 179 11.19 6.73 -0.77
C ASP A 179 10.79 8.03 -0.05
N THR A 180 10.05 8.91 -0.72
CA THR A 180 9.59 10.18 -0.13
C THR A 180 8.60 9.98 1.02
N VAL A 181 7.78 8.93 0.99
CA VAL A 181 6.78 8.64 2.05
C VAL A 181 7.25 7.65 3.12
N ALA A 182 8.52 7.21 3.07
CA ALA A 182 9.02 6.17 3.97
C ALA A 182 8.86 6.53 5.45
N ASP A 183 9.15 7.77 5.82
CA ASP A 183 9.11 8.25 7.21
C ASP A 183 7.68 8.36 7.79
N THR A 184 6.66 8.46 6.95
CA THR A 184 5.26 8.63 7.35
C THR A 184 4.43 7.36 7.18
N ARG A 185 5.00 6.32 6.55
CA ARG A 185 4.33 5.05 6.25
C ARG A 185 3.82 4.33 7.50
N GLU A 186 4.63 4.24 8.56
CA GLU A 186 4.23 3.57 9.79
C GLU A 186 3.03 4.26 10.45
N GLY A 187 3.02 5.58 10.50
CA GLY A 187 1.89 6.36 11.00
C GLY A 187 0.62 6.14 10.19
N PHE A 188 0.73 6.10 8.86
CA PHE A 188 -0.37 5.75 7.95
C PHE A 188 -0.90 4.34 8.22
N ALA A 189 -0.02 3.34 8.28
CA ALA A 189 -0.40 1.96 8.56
C ALA A 189 -1.09 1.81 9.93
N MET A 190 -0.59 2.50 10.95
CA MET A 190 -1.18 2.50 12.30
C MET A 190 -2.52 3.22 12.37
N HIS A 191 -2.74 4.26 11.56
CA HIS A 191 -4.04 4.91 11.45
C HIS A 191 -5.07 4.00 10.75
N LEU A 192 -4.69 3.38 9.63
CA LEU A 192 -5.55 2.38 8.97
C LEU A 192 -5.86 1.21 9.89
N GLN A 193 -4.92 0.79 10.75
CA GLN A 193 -5.14 -0.23 11.76
C GLN A 193 -6.19 0.14 12.82
N GLN A 194 -6.37 1.44 13.08
CA GLN A 194 -7.41 1.92 14.00
C GLN A 194 -8.77 1.92 13.30
N LEU A 195 -8.81 2.39 12.04
CA LEU A 195 -10.02 2.41 11.22
C LEU A 195 -10.49 0.99 10.85
N SER A 196 -9.56 0.03 10.70
CA SER A 196 -9.89 -1.37 10.36
C SER A 196 -10.83 -2.03 11.36
N ARG A 197 -10.82 -1.58 12.63
CA ARG A 197 -11.72 -2.10 13.67
C ARG A 197 -13.19 -1.92 13.32
N GLU A 198 -13.54 -0.84 12.62
CA GLU A 198 -14.92 -0.61 12.20
C GLU A 198 -15.31 -1.52 11.04
N VAL A 199 -14.38 -1.81 10.12
CA VAL A 199 -14.58 -2.81 9.07
C VAL A 199 -14.76 -4.20 9.69
N GLU A 200 -13.85 -4.59 10.59
CA GLU A 200 -13.90 -5.85 11.35
C GLU A 200 -15.22 -6.03 12.10
N ARG A 201 -15.79 -4.96 12.67
CA ARG A 201 -17.07 -4.99 13.39
C ARG A 201 -18.27 -5.20 12.47
N ARG A 202 -18.18 -4.78 11.20
CA ARG A 202 -19.26 -4.90 10.20
C ARG A 202 -19.19 -6.22 9.43
N VAL A 203 -18.00 -6.81 9.31
CA VAL A 203 -17.78 -8.05 8.58
C VAL A 203 -18.15 -9.25 9.43
N SER A 204 -18.99 -10.12 8.89
CA SER A 204 -19.31 -11.43 9.45
C SER A 204 -18.44 -12.52 8.82
N ALA A 205 -18.25 -13.62 9.55
CA ALA A 205 -17.53 -14.77 9.02
C ALA A 205 -18.24 -15.33 7.77
N GLY A 206 -17.51 -15.45 6.67
CA GLY A 206 -18.04 -15.91 5.39
C GLY A 206 -18.63 -14.82 4.49
N ASP A 207 -18.52 -13.54 4.87
CA ASP A 207 -18.90 -12.45 3.97
C ASP A 207 -18.05 -12.47 2.69
N PRO A 208 -18.66 -12.25 1.50
CA PRO A 208 -17.91 -12.12 0.25
C PRO A 208 -16.91 -10.96 0.31
N VAL A 209 -15.74 -11.11 -0.31
CA VAL A 209 -14.71 -10.05 -0.38
C VAL A 209 -15.27 -8.73 -0.92
N GLU A 210 -16.20 -8.74 -1.88
CA GLU A 210 -16.85 -7.53 -2.38
C GLU A 210 -17.67 -6.78 -1.31
N THR A 211 -18.25 -7.50 -0.35
CA THR A 211 -18.91 -6.89 0.81
C THR A 211 -17.87 -6.25 1.73
N ILE A 212 -16.73 -6.92 1.95
CA ILE A 212 -15.64 -6.39 2.76
C ILE A 212 -15.04 -5.12 2.13
N LYS A 213 -14.78 -5.13 0.81
CA LYS A 213 -14.34 -3.96 0.04
C LYS A 213 -15.30 -2.78 0.19
N ARG A 214 -16.60 -3.03 0.08
CA ARG A 214 -17.65 -2.01 0.27
C ARG A 214 -17.62 -1.41 1.67
N HIS A 215 -17.38 -2.22 2.71
CA HIS A 215 -17.23 -1.72 4.08
C HIS A 215 -15.95 -0.91 4.26
N ALA A 216 -14.82 -1.37 3.71
CA ALA A 216 -13.56 -0.63 3.72
C ALA A 216 -13.71 0.74 3.04
N ARG A 217 -14.28 0.77 1.82
CA ARG A 217 -14.61 2.01 1.10
C ARG A 217 -15.50 2.93 1.93
N SER A 218 -16.58 2.39 2.53
CA SER A 218 -17.46 3.20 3.37
C SER A 218 -16.72 3.86 4.53
N VAL A 219 -15.80 3.17 5.21
CA VAL A 219 -15.02 3.75 6.31
C VAL A 219 -14.04 4.81 5.80
N ILE A 220 -13.40 4.56 4.66
CA ILE A 220 -12.54 5.56 4.02
C ILE A 220 -13.32 6.83 3.67
N ASP A 221 -14.48 6.68 3.02
CA ASP A 221 -15.32 7.79 2.58
C ASP A 221 -15.91 8.61 3.74
N THR A 222 -16.30 7.95 4.85
CA THR A 222 -16.95 8.65 5.98
C THR A 222 -15.98 9.19 7.01
N ASP A 223 -14.84 8.53 7.21
CA ASP A 223 -13.96 8.83 8.34
C ASP A 223 -12.64 9.43 7.85
N LEU A 224 -11.95 8.78 6.91
CA LEU A 224 -10.61 9.22 6.48
C LEU A 224 -10.64 10.43 5.54
N VAL A 225 -11.50 10.39 4.51
CA VAL A 225 -11.53 11.43 3.47
C VAL A 225 -11.91 12.81 4.04
N PRO A 226 -12.98 12.94 4.87
CA PRO A 226 -13.34 14.24 5.41
C PRO A 226 -12.24 14.84 6.30
N ASP A 227 -11.62 14.00 7.15
CA ASP A 227 -10.54 14.44 8.02
C ASP A 227 -9.29 14.85 7.24
N PHE A 228 -8.96 14.14 6.15
CA PHE A 228 -7.87 14.50 5.26
C PHE A 228 -8.12 15.83 4.53
N VAL A 229 -9.34 16.05 4.04
CA VAL A 229 -9.72 17.33 3.39
C VAL A 229 -9.62 18.48 4.38
N GLU A 230 -10.11 18.29 5.61
CA GLU A 230 -9.99 19.27 6.68
C GLU A 230 -8.52 19.55 7.03
N PHE A 231 -7.68 18.51 7.12
CA PHE A 231 -6.24 18.66 7.31
C PHE A 231 -5.60 19.50 6.21
N HIS A 232 -5.94 19.26 4.94
CA HIS A 232 -5.41 20.04 3.82
C HIS A 232 -5.88 21.51 3.88
N ARG A 233 -7.12 21.74 4.28
CA ARG A 233 -7.66 23.09 4.54
C ARG A 233 -6.89 23.80 5.66
N GLN A 234 -6.61 23.09 6.76
CA GLN A 234 -5.82 23.61 7.88
C GLN A 234 -4.38 23.88 7.50
N LEU A 235 -3.72 23.02 6.72
CA LEU A 235 -2.37 23.28 6.20
C LEU A 235 -2.31 24.55 5.35
N SER A 236 -3.31 24.75 4.51
CA SER A 236 -3.42 25.95 3.66
C SER A 236 -3.61 27.22 4.51
N ALA A 237 -4.51 27.17 5.49
CA ALA A 237 -4.74 28.27 6.42
C ALA A 237 -3.52 28.55 7.31
N ASN A 238 -2.86 27.50 7.80
CA ASN A 238 -1.67 27.60 8.66
C ASN A 238 -0.45 28.12 7.88
N ARG A 239 -0.28 27.77 6.60
CA ARG A 239 0.78 28.38 5.76
C ARG A 239 0.58 29.88 5.63
N ALA A 240 -0.65 30.33 5.35
CA ALA A 240 -0.98 31.75 5.28
C ALA A 240 -0.79 32.45 6.65
N GLY A 241 -1.24 31.83 7.74
CA GLY A 241 -1.10 32.35 9.10
C GLY A 241 0.34 32.35 9.61
N PHE A 242 1.14 31.33 9.29
CA PHE A 242 2.56 31.25 9.62
C PHE A 242 3.37 32.30 8.87
N LEU A 243 3.14 32.47 7.56
CA LEU A 243 3.73 33.58 6.81
C LEU A 243 3.30 34.92 7.39
N GLY A 244 2.03 35.08 7.77
CA GLY A 244 1.54 36.26 8.47
C GLY A 244 2.24 36.51 9.81
N LYS A 245 2.41 35.48 10.65
CA LYS A 245 3.11 35.57 11.94
C LYS A 245 4.61 35.84 11.77
N LEU A 246 5.25 35.24 10.77
CA LEU A 246 6.66 35.42 10.47
C LEU A 246 6.92 36.82 9.91
N LEU A 247 6.04 37.32 9.05
CA LEU A 247 6.04 38.71 8.59
C LEU A 247 5.76 39.70 9.74
N ASP A 248 4.83 39.41 10.64
CA ASP A 248 4.54 40.26 11.79
C ASP A 248 5.69 40.26 12.82
N MET A 249 6.32 39.10 13.05
CA MET A 249 7.55 38.99 13.84
C MET A 249 8.71 39.73 13.18
N ALA A 250 8.90 39.58 11.87
CA ALA A 250 9.91 40.32 11.09
C ALA A 250 9.64 41.83 11.12
N ALA A 251 8.38 42.26 11.02
CA ALA A 251 8.00 43.66 11.13
C ALA A 251 8.25 44.21 12.55
N LYS A 252 8.01 43.42 13.60
CA LYS A 252 8.34 43.77 14.99
C LYS A 252 9.84 43.83 15.24
N SER A 253 10.65 42.98 14.61
CA SER A 253 12.12 43.05 14.71
C SER A 253 12.72 44.16 13.84
N ILE A 254 12.10 44.53 12.72
CA ILE A 254 12.47 45.73 11.95
C ILE A 254 12.17 47.02 12.75
N LYS A 255 11.09 47.05 13.56
CA LYS A 255 10.81 48.15 14.51
C LYS A 255 11.83 48.27 15.65
N LEU A 256 12.74 47.29 15.79
CA LEU A 256 13.81 47.23 16.81
C LEU A 256 15.19 47.66 16.28
N LEU A 257 15.25 48.42 15.17
CA LEU A 257 16.42 49.20 14.75
C LEU A 257 16.70 50.36 15.73
N VAL A 258 16.95 50.01 16.98
CA VAL A 258 17.62 50.83 18.00
C VAL A 258 19.07 50.30 18.05
N PRO A 259 20.10 51.14 18.27
CA PRO A 259 21.50 50.77 18.04
C PRO A 259 21.90 49.46 18.72
N ALA A 260 22.64 48.61 18.00
CA ALA A 260 23.09 47.25 18.37
C ALA A 260 23.97 47.14 19.63
N THR A 261 24.12 48.23 20.39
CA THR A 261 24.98 48.35 21.57
C THR A 261 24.23 48.20 22.89
N ARG A 262 22.89 48.03 22.90
CA ARG A 262 22.14 47.79 24.14
C ARG A 262 22.08 46.30 24.51
N PRO A 263 22.42 45.91 25.76
CA PRO A 263 22.43 44.51 26.20
C PRO A 263 21.05 43.83 26.10
N ASP A 264 19.95 44.60 26.15
CA ASP A 264 18.58 44.10 26.01
C ASP A 264 18.28 43.52 24.61
N PHE A 265 19.11 43.82 23.61
CA PHE A 265 19.00 43.27 22.25
C PHE A 265 19.28 41.76 22.21
N ALA A 266 20.29 41.29 22.94
CA ALA A 266 20.63 39.86 22.97
C ALA A 266 19.56 39.04 23.70
N ALA A 267 19.01 39.57 24.80
CA ALA A 267 17.93 38.93 25.54
C ALA A 267 16.63 38.84 24.72
N SER A 268 16.24 39.93 24.04
CA SER A 268 15.06 39.94 23.17
C SER A 268 15.21 39.07 21.91
N GLY A 269 16.40 39.03 21.32
CA GLY A 269 16.72 38.11 20.22
C GLY A 269 16.60 36.64 20.63
N PHE A 270 17.16 36.26 21.79
CA PHE A 270 17.07 34.88 22.31
C PHE A 270 15.63 34.47 22.65
N THR A 271 14.84 35.35 23.27
CA THR A 271 13.43 35.03 23.59
C THR A 271 12.57 34.84 22.34
N THR A 272 12.87 35.57 21.27
CA THR A 272 12.18 35.42 19.98
C THR A 272 12.57 34.09 19.33
N LEU A 273 13.86 33.75 19.34
CA LEU A 273 14.37 32.47 18.83
C LEU A 273 13.81 31.28 19.64
N SER A 274 13.75 31.38 20.97
CA SER A 274 13.22 30.32 21.84
C SER A 274 11.71 30.15 21.68
N ALA A 275 10.95 31.23 21.49
CA ALA A 275 9.51 31.15 21.21
C ALA A 275 9.23 30.49 19.85
N ILE A 276 10.06 30.76 18.83
CA ILE A 276 10.00 30.07 17.52
C ILE A 276 10.34 28.58 17.70
N MET A 277 11.35 28.24 18.49
CA MET A 277 11.70 26.84 18.79
C MET A 277 10.63 26.10 19.60
N ALA A 278 9.98 26.75 20.57
CA ALA A 278 8.90 26.16 21.36
C ALA A 278 7.63 25.93 20.51
N ALA A 279 7.25 26.92 19.69
CA ALA A 279 6.12 26.78 18.77
C ALA A 279 6.35 25.65 17.75
N THR A 280 7.59 25.48 17.28
CA THR A 280 7.95 24.36 16.39
C THR A 280 8.01 23.02 17.12
N ALA A 281 8.31 22.98 18.42
CA ALA A 281 8.27 21.75 19.21
C ALA A 281 6.83 21.25 19.47
N ASP A 282 5.90 22.15 19.79
CA ASP A 282 4.48 21.81 19.97
C ASP A 282 3.83 21.40 18.64
N GLU A 283 4.16 22.09 17.54
CA GLU A 283 3.78 21.66 16.19
C GLU A 283 4.35 20.29 15.85
N ARG A 284 5.62 20.01 16.19
CA ARG A 284 6.22 18.67 16.00
C ARG A 284 5.48 17.60 16.79
N LYS A 285 5.09 17.88 18.04
CA LYS A 285 4.34 16.92 18.86
C LYS A 285 2.95 16.63 18.28
N ALA A 286 2.26 17.65 17.77
CA ALA A 286 0.98 17.48 17.06
C ALA A 286 1.15 16.67 15.76
N ARG A 287 2.26 16.88 15.04
CA ARG A 287 2.61 16.17 13.80
C ARG A 287 3.04 14.71 14.01
N ASN A 288 3.43 14.33 15.23
CA ASN A 288 3.87 12.97 15.56
C ASN A 288 2.73 12.02 15.96
N THR A 289 1.47 12.42 15.79
CA THR A 289 0.34 11.50 15.94
C THR A 289 0.21 10.62 14.70
N ASN A 290 -0.25 9.37 14.85
CA ASN A 290 -0.47 8.46 13.71
C ASN A 290 -1.40 9.09 12.67
N VAL A 291 -2.43 9.83 13.11
CA VAL A 291 -3.35 10.57 12.23
C VAL A 291 -2.63 11.65 11.43
N ALA A 292 -1.83 12.49 12.09
CA ALA A 292 -1.09 13.54 11.39
C ALA A 292 -0.03 12.97 10.42
N GLN A 293 0.64 11.88 10.80
CA GLN A 293 1.56 11.16 9.92
C GLN A 293 0.82 10.53 8.74
N ALA A 294 -0.36 9.94 8.95
CA ALA A 294 -1.22 9.41 7.90
C ALA A 294 -1.60 10.46 6.86
N PHE A 295 -1.98 11.66 7.30
CA PHE A 295 -2.33 12.74 6.36
C PHE A 295 -1.12 13.36 5.69
N GLN A 296 0.04 13.42 6.36
CA GLN A 296 1.30 13.77 5.71
C GLN A 296 1.67 12.76 4.63
N PHE A 297 1.56 11.46 4.91
CA PHE A 297 1.78 10.39 3.94
C PHE A 297 0.94 10.61 2.68
N LEU A 298 -0.38 10.76 2.83
CA LEU A 298 -1.31 10.96 1.71
C LEU A 298 -1.02 12.26 0.95
N SER A 299 -0.70 13.35 1.67
CA SER A 299 -0.39 14.63 1.04
C SER A 299 0.92 14.60 0.25
N ILE A 300 1.96 13.95 0.77
CA ILE A 300 3.26 13.80 0.10
C ILE A 300 3.09 12.89 -1.10
N ALA A 301 2.48 11.71 -0.93
CA ALA A 301 2.21 10.77 -2.02
C ALA A 301 1.45 11.46 -3.16
N LYS A 302 0.38 12.21 -2.83
CA LYS A 302 -0.41 12.93 -3.84
C LYS A 302 0.42 13.94 -4.62
N SER A 303 1.22 14.76 -3.92
CA SER A 303 2.07 15.76 -4.56
C SER A 303 3.15 15.14 -5.46
N GLU A 304 3.77 14.04 -5.02
CA GLU A 304 4.79 13.35 -5.80
C GLU A 304 4.19 12.68 -7.05
N VAL A 305 3.01 12.06 -6.92
CA VAL A 305 2.27 11.47 -8.04
C VAL A 305 1.90 12.54 -9.06
N GLU A 306 1.31 13.66 -8.62
CA GLU A 306 0.95 14.78 -9.51
C GLU A 306 2.17 15.32 -10.26
N ALA A 307 3.30 15.50 -9.57
CA ALA A 307 4.55 15.95 -10.17
C ALA A 307 5.15 14.92 -11.17
N ALA A 308 5.01 13.63 -10.88
CA ALA A 308 5.46 12.55 -11.76
C ALA A 308 4.61 12.47 -13.04
N THR A 309 3.28 12.59 -12.91
CA THR A 309 2.35 12.62 -14.04
C THR A 309 2.53 13.87 -14.90
N GLU A 310 2.82 15.03 -14.32
CA GLU A 310 3.08 16.26 -15.08
C GLU A 310 4.36 16.15 -15.92
N LYS A 311 5.44 15.55 -15.40
CA LYS A 311 6.69 15.33 -16.15
C LYS A 311 6.55 14.37 -17.32
N ALA A 312 5.54 13.49 -17.30
CA ALA A 312 5.31 12.52 -18.36
C ALA A 312 4.50 13.10 -19.55
N ARG A 313 3.92 14.30 -19.40
CA ARG A 313 3.16 15.00 -20.44
C ARG A 313 4.05 15.96 -21.24
#